data_AF-C7H8U7-F1
#
_entry.id   AF-C7H8U7-F1
#
_cell.length_a   1.000
_cell.length_b   1.000
_cell.length_c   1.000
_cell.angle_alpha   90.00
_cell.angle_beta   90.00
_cell.angle_gamma   90.00
#
_symmetry.space_group_name_H-M   'P 1'
#
loop_
_entity.id
_entity.type
_entity.pdbx_description
1 polymer ?
#
loop_
_entity_poly.entity_id
_entity_poly.type
_entity_poly.pdbx_seq_one_letter_code
_entity_poly.pdbx_strand_id
1 'polypeptide(L)' 'MKKINIIINIFIAVFIGVFIGHGVYTVWDFKTHPELYVVQSAPWYTSILIYGVLTIILLLICIVIKVIINHKSKQK' A
#
# COMPACT_ATOMS: atom_id res chain seq x y z
N MET A 1 17.92 16.82 -5.95
CA MET A 1 17.09 15.83 -6.68
C MET A 1 17.30 14.40 -6.19
N LYS A 2 18.56 13.94 -6.02
CA LYS A 2 18.84 12.61 -5.42
C LYS A 2 18.17 12.41 -4.04
N LYS A 3 18.21 13.39 -3.14
CA LYS A 3 17.53 13.33 -1.83
C LYS A 3 16.00 13.12 -1.93
N ILE A 4 15.32 13.84 -2.82
CA ILE A 4 13.86 13.72 -3.00
C ILE A 4 13.49 12.33 -3.54
N ASN A 5 14.24 11.80 -4.50
CA ASN A 5 14.01 10.44 -5.00
C ASN A 5 14.23 9.37 -3.93
N ILE A 6 15.21 9.57 -3.04
CA ILE A 6 15.44 8.67 -1.89
C ILE A 6 14.23 8.72 -0.95
N ILE A 7 13.74 9.91 -0.59
CA ILE A 7 12.57 10.06 0.30
C ILE A 7 11.34 9.38 -0.32
N ILE A 8 11.06 9.61 -1.61
CA ILE A 8 9.92 9.00 -2.29
C ILE A 8 10.06 7.46 -2.34
N ASN A 9 11.27 6.95 -2.59
CA ASN A 9 11.50 5.50 -2.58
C ASN A 9 11.30 4.88 -1.19
N ILE A 10 11.77 5.54 -0.13
CA ILE A 10 11.54 5.09 1.25
C ILE A 10 10.04 5.07 1.55
N PHE A 11 9.31 6.13 1.15
CA PHE A 11 7.87 6.22 1.31
C PHE A 11 7.19 5.02 0.63
N ILE A 12 7.46 4.79 -0.65
CA ILE A 12 6.94 3.63 -1.41
C ILE A 12 7.23 2.31 -0.69
N ALA A 13 8.46 2.09 -0.22
CA ALA A 13 8.84 0.86 0.47
C ALA A 13 8.08 0.67 1.79
N VAL A 14 7.88 1.74 2.57
CA VAL A 14 7.10 1.71 3.82
C VAL A 14 5.64 1.36 3.53
N PHE A 15 5.01 1.97 2.53
CA PHE A 15 3.62 1.65 2.18
C PHE A 15 3.44 0.20 1.74
N ILE A 16 4.36 -0.31 0.93
CA ILE A 16 4.36 -1.73 0.53
C ILE A 16 4.53 -2.63 1.76
N GLY A 17 5.46 -2.30 2.65
CA GLY A 17 5.70 -3.06 3.89
C GLY A 17 4.49 -3.09 4.81
N VAL A 18 3.84 -1.95 5.03
CA VAL A 18 2.60 -1.85 5.83
C VAL A 18 1.48 -2.66 5.19
N PHE A 19 1.32 -2.62 3.86
CA PHE A 19 0.29 -3.40 3.18
C PHE A 19 0.53 -4.91 3.32
N ILE A 20 1.76 -5.38 3.15
CA ILE A 20 2.12 -6.79 3.33
C ILE A 20 1.88 -7.20 4.78
N GLY A 21 2.34 -6.40 5.75
CA GLY A 21 2.14 -6.67 7.18
C GLY A 21 0.67 -6.77 7.56
N HIS A 22 -0.15 -5.83 7.07
CA HIS A 22 -1.60 -5.87 7.26
C HIS A 22 -2.21 -7.13 6.63
N GLY A 23 -1.85 -7.47 5.38
CA GLY A 23 -2.35 -8.67 4.71
C GLY A 23 -2.02 -9.97 5.46
N VAL A 24 -0.77 -10.11 5.92
CA VAL A 24 -0.33 -11.28 6.73
C VAL A 24 -1.07 -11.33 8.05
N TYR A 25 -1.21 -10.18 8.73
CA TYR A 25 -1.93 -10.08 9.99
C TYR A 25 -3.39 -10.48 9.84
N THR A 26 -4.11 -9.94 8.85
CA THR A 26 -5.52 -10.27 8.61
C THR A 26 -5.71 -11.75 8.29
N VAL A 27 -4.81 -12.37 7.52
CA VAL A 27 -4.87 -13.82 7.24
C VAL A 27 -4.63 -14.65 8.50
N TRP A 28 -3.68 -14.24 9.34
CA TRP A 28 -3.41 -14.92 10.59
C TRP A 28 -4.58 -14.79 11.57
N ASP A 29 -5.10 -13.58 11.75
CA ASP A 29 -6.24 -13.26 12.61
C ASP A 29 -7.50 -14.05 12.23
N PHE A 30 -7.78 -14.14 10.92
CA PHE A 30 -8.88 -14.97 10.41
C PHE A 30 -8.71 -16.46 10.74
N LYS A 31 -7.49 -16.99 10.69
CA LYS A 31 -7.21 -18.38 11.05
C LYS A 31 -7.35 -18.64 12.54
N THR A 32 -7.03 -17.67 13.39
CA THR A 32 -7.11 -17.81 14.85
C THR A 32 -8.51 -17.58 15.40
N HIS A 33 -9.29 -16.71 14.76
CA HIS A 33 -10.63 -16.32 15.21
C HIS A 33 -11.67 -16.36 14.08
N PRO A 34 -11.85 -17.50 13.41
CA PRO A 34 -12.79 -17.60 12.30
C PRO A 34 -14.22 -17.22 12.71
N GLU A 35 -14.61 -17.49 13.96
CA GLU A 35 -15.93 -17.21 14.53
C GLU A 35 -16.36 -15.74 14.42
N LEU A 36 -15.43 -14.79 14.51
CA LEU A 36 -15.72 -13.36 14.39
C LEU A 36 -16.13 -12.97 12.96
N TYR A 37 -15.60 -13.70 11.98
CA TYR A 37 -15.83 -13.44 10.56
C TYR A 37 -17.02 -14.25 10.02
N VAL A 38 -17.44 -15.33 10.68
CA VAL A 38 -18.66 -16.08 10.30
C VAL A 38 -19.93 -15.29 10.62
N VAL A 39 -19.90 -14.47 11.67
CA VAL A 39 -21.02 -13.58 12.05
C VAL A 39 -21.20 -12.43 11.04
N GLN A 40 -20.13 -12.09 10.31
CA GLN A 40 -20.12 -10.98 9.38
C GLN A 40 -20.48 -11.48 7.97
N SER A 41 -21.55 -10.94 7.39
CA SER A 41 -21.99 -11.30 6.02
C SER A 41 -20.97 -10.93 4.93
N ALA A 42 -20.02 -10.04 5.24
CA ALA A 42 -18.99 -9.61 4.30
C ALA A 42 -17.78 -10.57 4.33
N PRO A 43 -17.19 -10.91 3.17
CA PRO A 43 -16.00 -11.76 3.14
C PRO A 43 -14.83 -11.15 3.94
N TRP A 44 -14.12 -11.96 4.72
CA TRP A 44 -12.98 -11.55 5.56
C TRP A 44 -11.85 -10.86 4.78
N TYR A 45 -11.67 -11.21 3.50
CA TYR A 45 -10.66 -10.61 2.63
C TYR A 45 -11.08 -9.25 2.04
N THR A 46 -12.30 -8.78 2.28
CA THR A 46 -12.80 -7.50 1.74
C THR A 46 -11.95 -6.33 2.22
N SER A 47 -11.54 -6.34 3.49
CA SER A 47 -10.63 -5.34 4.04
C SER A 47 -9.30 -5.34 3.28
N ILE A 48 -8.71 -6.51 3.04
CA ILE A 48 -7.45 -6.65 2.29
C ILE A 48 -7.60 -6.08 0.87
N LEU A 49 -8.72 -6.35 0.19
CA LEU A 49 -9.00 -5.81 -1.14
C LEU A 49 -9.10 -4.28 -1.14
N ILE A 50 -9.85 -3.70 -0.20
CA ILE A 50 -10.02 -2.24 -0.10
C ILE A 50 -8.67 -1.57 0.19
N TYR A 51 -7.93 -2.05 1.19
CA TYR A 51 -6.60 -1.52 1.50
C TYR A 51 -5.61 -1.74 0.35
N GLY A 52 -5.75 -2.82 -0.42
CA GLY A 52 -4.96 -3.09 -1.62
C GLY A 52 -5.22 -2.08 -2.72
N VAL A 53 -6.49 -1.78 -3.01
CA VAL A 53 -6.86 -0.76 -4.00
C VAL A 53 -6.36 0.62 -3.55
N LEU A 54 -6.54 0.99 -2.28
CA LEU A 54 -6.06 2.26 -1.74
C LEU A 54 -4.54 2.39 -1.82
N THR A 55 -3.79 1.34 -1.46
CA THR A 55 -2.32 1.35 -1.54
C THR A 55 -1.84 1.42 -2.99
N ILE A 56 -2.48 0.74 -3.94
CA ILE A 56 -2.16 0.86 -5.37
C ILE A 56 -2.38 2.28 -5.87
N ILE A 57 -3.53 2.90 -5.55
CA ILE A 57 -3.82 4.29 -5.95
C ILE A 57 -2.77 5.25 -5.38
N LEU A 58 -2.42 5.10 -4.11
CA LEU A 58 -1.41 5.94 -3.47
C LEU A 58 -0.02 5.76 -4.11
N LEU A 59 0.38 4.53 -4.41
CA LEU A 59 1.64 4.22 -5.08
C LEU A 59 1.69 4.82 -6.49
N LEU A 60 0.59 4.76 -7.25
CA LEU A 60 0.48 5.40 -8.55
C LEU A 60 0.71 6.91 -8.46
N ILE A 61 0.09 7.58 -7.47
CA ILE A 61 0.29 9.02 -7.23
C ILE A 61 1.76 9.32 -6.94
N CYS A 62 2.41 8.53 -6.06
CA CYS A 62 3.84 8.70 -5.76
C CYS A 62 4.73 8.52 -7.00
N ILE A 63 4.42 7.56 -7.87
CA ILE A 63 5.15 7.33 -9.13
C ILE A 63 4.97 8.51 -10.09
N VAL A 64 3.74 9.00 -10.26
CA VAL A 64 3.45 10.16 -11.13
C VAL A 64 4.22 11.39 -10.66
N ILE A 65 4.22 11.68 -9.36
CA ILE A 65 4.99 12.78 -8.78
C ILE A 65 6.48 12.61 -9.07
N LYS A 66 7.03 11.40 -8.89
CA LYS A 66 8.43 11.10 -9.19
C LYS A 66 8.77 11.32 -10.66
N VAL A 67 7.89 10.93 -11.58
CA VAL A 67 8.07 11.15 -13.02
C VAL A 67 8.08 12.64 -13.36
N ILE A 68 7.14 13.41 -12.82
CA ILE A 68 7.07 14.87 -13.05
C ILE A 68 8.34 15.56 -12.55
N ILE A 69 8.83 15.22 -11.37
CA ILE A 69 10.06 15.80 -10.78
C ILE A 69 11.27 15.45 -11.64
N ASN A 70 11.42 14.18 -12.05
CA ASN A 70 12.52 13.76 -12.91
C ASN A 70 12.46 14.45 -14.29
N HIS A 71 11.27 14.62 -14.87
CA HIS A 71 11.08 15.30 -16.16
C HIS A 71 11.44 16.78 -16.08
N LYS A 72 10.97 17.51 -15.06
CA LYS A 72 11.38 18.90 -14.81
C LYS A 72 12.87 19.05 -14.59
N SER A 73 13.52 18.02 -14.05
CA SER A 73 14.96 18.07 -13.84
C SER A 73 15.82 17.87 -15.09
N LYS A 74 15.31 17.17 -16.10
CA LYS A 74 16.00 16.99 -17.38
C LYS A 74 15.85 18.20 -18.31
N GLN A 75 14.82 19.01 -18.07
CA GLN A 75 14.56 20.25 -18.80
C GLN A 75 15.40 21.44 -18.30
N LYS A 76 16.13 21.30 -17.19
CA LYS A 76 17.03 22.30 -16.63
C LYS A 76 18.47 21.84 -16.82
#